data_AF-A0A9D5IGI7-F1
#
_entry.id   AF-A0A9D5IGI7-F1
#
_cell.length_a   1.000
_cell.length_b   1.000
_cell.length_c   1.000
_cell.angle_alpha   90.00
_cell.angle_beta   90.00
_cell.angle_gamma   90.00
#
_symmetry.space_group_name_H-M   'P 1'
#
loop_
_entity.id
_entity.type
_entity.pdbx_description
1 polymer ?
#
loop_
_entity_poly.entity_id
_entity_poly.type
_entity_poly.pdbx_seq_one_letter_code
_entity_poly.pdbx_strand_id
1 'polypeptide(L)'
;MRTRALSAVVVFLACGAIASAEEKPLDRTELDRRVVRIVYESALLGTDVFNAGKHDECYRLYQGTLLAVIPLLDHRPKLAASAKEKMDKAKGLKAAEGAFALREALDDIQHEIAPGPKTDPKTDPKVEPKKTTLWDRLGGETGVTKIINDLLVVAIEDKKVNLLRDGKYKLDAKGTAHLKKMLLEMVSEVTGGPMKYSGKDMKSAHAGMKITPEEFDAFGALMIETLKKNKIAQADIDELMKIVGATKPAITESKEN
;
A
#
# COMPACT_ATOMS: atom_id res chain seq x y z
N MET A 1 67.37 -56.56 8.06
CA MET A 1 66.74 -56.11 6.80
C MET A 1 65.34 -55.58 7.10
N ARG A 2 65.16 -54.26 6.94
CA ARG A 2 63.94 -53.49 6.62
C ARG A 2 62.61 -53.84 7.34
N THR A 3 62.36 -53.17 8.46
CA THR A 3 61.02 -52.79 8.90
C THR A 3 60.56 -51.57 8.09
N ARG A 4 59.47 -51.71 7.31
CA ARG A 4 58.79 -50.59 6.65
C ARG A 4 57.68 -50.10 7.58
N ALA A 5 57.86 -48.91 8.16
CA ALA A 5 56.79 -48.17 8.80
C ALA A 5 55.93 -47.52 7.70
N LEU A 6 54.67 -47.92 7.59
CA LEU A 6 53.65 -47.23 6.80
C LEU A 6 52.94 -46.25 7.72
N SER A 7 53.23 -44.96 7.53
CA SER A 7 52.48 -43.86 8.14
C SER A 7 51.05 -43.84 7.57
N ALA A 8 50.07 -44.21 8.38
CA ALA A 8 48.66 -43.96 8.08
C ALA A 8 48.36 -42.47 8.35
N VAL A 9 48.20 -41.70 7.27
CA VAL A 9 47.66 -40.34 7.32
C VAL A 9 46.17 -40.46 7.61
N VAL A 10 45.77 -40.15 8.84
CA VAL A 10 44.35 -39.99 9.21
C VAL A 10 43.91 -38.61 8.73
N VAL A 11 43.21 -38.57 7.60
CA VAL A 11 42.49 -37.36 7.16
C VAL A 11 41.24 -37.24 8.02
N PHE A 12 41.26 -36.33 8.99
CA PHE A 12 40.05 -35.88 9.68
C PHE A 12 39.21 -35.08 8.70
N LEU A 13 38.21 -35.71 8.08
CA LEU A 13 37.10 -34.98 7.47
C LEU A 13 36.27 -34.40 8.63
N ALA A 14 36.50 -33.13 8.93
CA ALA A 14 35.58 -32.34 9.73
C ALA A 14 34.29 -32.16 8.92
N CYS A 15 33.33 -33.08 9.09
CA CYS A 15 31.93 -32.82 8.77
C CYS A 15 31.48 -31.68 9.71
N GLY A 16 31.59 -30.44 9.23
CA GLY A 16 30.89 -29.32 9.84
C GLY A 16 29.41 -29.65 9.81
N ALA A 17 28.80 -29.76 11.00
CA ALA A 17 27.36 -29.83 11.11
C ALA A 17 26.78 -28.57 10.47
N ILE A 18 26.19 -28.71 9.28
CA ILE A 18 25.25 -27.71 8.79
C ILE A 18 24.08 -27.78 9.77
N ALA A 19 24.07 -26.86 10.73
CA ALA A 19 22.88 -26.62 11.53
C ALA A 19 21.80 -26.18 10.55
N SER A 20 20.95 -27.12 10.13
CA SER A 20 19.69 -26.76 9.50
C SER A 20 18.95 -25.96 10.57
N ALA A 21 18.73 -24.67 10.31
CA ALA A 21 17.82 -23.90 11.13
C ALA A 21 16.50 -24.67 11.11
N GLU A 22 16.09 -25.23 12.26
CA GLU A 22 14.77 -25.81 12.42
C GLU A 22 13.76 -24.71 12.07
N GLU A 23 13.16 -24.79 10.88
CA GLU A 23 12.04 -23.95 10.51
C GLU A 23 10.91 -24.29 11.46
N LYS A 24 10.77 -23.49 12.52
CA LYS A 24 9.66 -23.64 13.46
C LYS A 24 8.36 -23.49 12.66
N PRO A 25 7.38 -24.40 12.84
CA PRO A 25 6.07 -24.27 12.21
C PRO A 25 5.50 -22.88 12.46
N LEU A 26 4.86 -22.32 11.44
CA LEU A 26 4.27 -20.99 11.53
C LEU A 26 3.27 -20.96 12.69
N ASP A 27 3.39 -19.97 13.59
CA ASP A 27 2.42 -19.77 14.65
C ASP A 27 1.02 -19.51 14.08
N ARG A 28 -0.03 -19.99 14.75
CA ARG A 28 -1.42 -19.86 14.29
C ARG A 28 -1.86 -18.41 14.20
N THR A 29 -1.40 -17.55 15.10
CA THR A 29 -1.71 -16.11 15.08
C THR A 29 -1.08 -15.42 13.87
N GLU A 30 0.16 -15.80 13.54
CA GLU A 30 0.85 -15.29 12.35
C GLU A 30 0.23 -15.85 11.06
N LEU A 31 -0.24 -17.10 11.07
CA LEU A 31 -1.01 -17.69 9.98
C LEU A 31 -2.28 -16.88 9.71
N ASP A 32 -3.06 -16.64 10.75
CA ASP A 32 -4.28 -15.85 10.70
C ASP A 32 -4.02 -14.44 10.16
N ARG A 33 -2.95 -13.77 10.62
CA ARG A 33 -2.55 -12.45 10.11
C ARG A 33 -2.25 -12.48 8.61
N ARG A 34 -1.54 -13.50 8.13
CA ARG A 34 -1.23 -13.66 6.70
C ARG A 34 -2.47 -13.95 5.89
N VAL A 35 -3.36 -14.81 6.39
CA VAL A 35 -4.64 -15.13 5.77
C VAL A 35 -5.47 -13.86 5.60
N VAL A 36 -5.65 -13.08 6.68
CA VAL A 36 -6.42 -11.83 6.63
C VAL A 36 -5.84 -10.86 5.60
N ARG A 37 -4.51 -10.72 5.55
CA ARG A 37 -3.86 -9.86 4.55
C ARG A 37 -4.14 -10.33 3.12
N ILE A 38 -3.96 -11.63 2.84
CA ILE A 38 -4.19 -12.21 1.51
C ILE A 38 -5.65 -12.02 1.07
N VAL A 39 -6.58 -12.30 1.98
CA VAL A 39 -8.02 -12.15 1.75
C VAL A 39 -8.39 -10.70 1.47
N TYR A 40 -7.89 -9.76 2.28
CA TYR A 40 -8.11 -8.33 2.11
C TYR A 40 -7.55 -7.81 0.78
N GLU A 41 -6.28 -8.10 0.48
CA GLU A 41 -5.64 -7.67 -0.77
C GLU A 41 -6.36 -8.24 -2.00
N SER A 42 -6.79 -9.50 -1.94
CA SER A 42 -7.57 -10.14 -3.00
C SER A 42 -8.92 -9.46 -3.18
N ALA A 43 -9.63 -9.16 -2.08
CA ALA A 43 -10.93 -8.48 -2.09
C ALA A 43 -10.85 -7.07 -2.71
N LEU A 44 -9.77 -6.33 -2.42
CA LEU A 44 -9.52 -5.03 -3.04
C LEU A 44 -9.30 -5.16 -4.54
N LEU A 45 -8.33 -5.99 -4.94
CA LEU A 45 -8.00 -6.20 -6.35
C LEU A 45 -9.22 -6.70 -7.15
N GLY A 46 -9.98 -7.63 -6.58
CA GLY A 46 -11.18 -8.13 -7.25
C GLY A 46 -12.28 -7.08 -7.37
N THR A 47 -12.39 -6.13 -6.44
CA THR A 47 -13.33 -5.00 -6.56
C THR A 47 -12.97 -4.14 -7.76
N ASP A 48 -11.69 -3.84 -7.96
CA ASP A 48 -11.21 -3.06 -9.11
C ASP A 48 -11.46 -3.80 -10.43
N VAL A 49 -11.13 -5.10 -10.48
CA VAL A 49 -11.37 -5.96 -11.64
C VAL A 49 -12.87 -6.04 -11.98
N PHE A 50 -13.72 -6.15 -10.96
CA PHE A 50 -15.17 -6.19 -11.13
C PHE A 50 -15.71 -4.86 -11.69
N ASN A 51 -15.31 -3.73 -11.10
CA ASN A 51 -15.74 -2.40 -11.52
C ASN A 51 -15.29 -2.05 -12.94
N ALA A 52 -14.21 -2.68 -13.43
CA ALA A 52 -13.78 -2.61 -14.83
C ALA A 52 -14.66 -3.45 -15.78
N GLY A 53 -15.75 -4.07 -15.30
CA GLY A 53 -16.65 -4.93 -16.08
C GLY A 53 -16.12 -6.35 -16.30
N LYS A 54 -14.98 -6.71 -15.70
CA LYS A 54 -14.29 -7.99 -15.93
C LYS A 54 -14.70 -9.05 -14.93
N HIS A 55 -15.99 -9.36 -14.90
CA HIS A 55 -16.57 -10.20 -13.85
C HIS A 55 -16.01 -11.62 -13.82
N ASP A 56 -15.68 -12.22 -14.97
CA ASP A 56 -15.04 -13.56 -15.04
C ASP A 56 -13.65 -13.57 -14.41
N GLU A 57 -12.87 -12.50 -14.59
CA GLU A 57 -11.55 -12.36 -14.00
C GLU A 57 -11.65 -12.18 -12.47
N CYS A 58 -12.60 -11.36 -12.03
CA CYS A 58 -12.91 -11.17 -10.60
C CYS A 58 -13.31 -12.50 -9.94
N TYR A 59 -14.23 -13.24 -10.58
CA TYR A 59 -14.65 -14.57 -10.12
C TYR A 59 -13.45 -15.50 -9.93
N ARG A 60 -12.59 -15.61 -10.94
CA ARG A 60 -11.43 -16.52 -10.90
C ARG A 60 -10.41 -16.10 -9.86
N LEU A 61 -10.20 -14.79 -9.67
CA LEU A 61 -9.34 -14.26 -8.62
C LEU A 61 -9.83 -14.71 -7.25
N TYR A 62 -11.10 -14.42 -6.91
CA TYR A 62 -11.65 -14.80 -5.60
C TYR A 62 -11.68 -16.31 -5.40
N GLN A 63 -12.04 -17.08 -6.42
CA GLN A 63 -12.03 -18.54 -6.36
C GLN A 63 -10.60 -19.06 -6.09
N GLY A 64 -9.60 -18.55 -6.80
CA GLY A 64 -8.21 -18.91 -6.60
C GLY A 64 -7.72 -18.59 -5.19
N THR A 65 -8.07 -17.41 -4.67
CA THR A 65 -7.75 -17.02 -3.29
C THR A 65 -8.38 -17.97 -2.28
N LEU A 66 -9.66 -18.31 -2.42
CA LEU A 66 -10.34 -19.24 -1.51
C LEU A 66 -9.74 -20.64 -1.56
N LEU A 67 -9.39 -21.14 -2.76
CA LEU A 67 -8.71 -22.43 -2.90
C LEU A 67 -7.36 -22.47 -2.17
N ALA A 68 -6.64 -21.34 -2.13
CA ALA A 68 -5.37 -21.22 -1.41
C ALA A 68 -5.56 -21.05 0.11
N VAL A 69 -6.59 -20.32 0.54
CA VAL A 69 -6.79 -19.95 1.95
C VAL A 69 -7.54 -21.01 2.74
N ILE A 70 -8.56 -21.67 2.18
CA ILE A 70 -9.38 -22.67 2.89
C ILE A 70 -8.53 -23.76 3.58
N PRO A 71 -7.49 -24.35 2.94
CA PRO A 71 -6.63 -25.33 3.60
C PRO A 71 -5.85 -24.77 4.80
N LEU A 72 -5.60 -23.46 4.86
CA LEU A 72 -4.89 -22.79 5.95
C LEU A 72 -5.79 -22.54 7.18
N LEU A 73 -7.10 -22.77 7.04
CA LEU A 73 -8.09 -22.63 8.10
C LEU A 73 -8.35 -23.94 8.85
N ASP A 74 -7.38 -24.86 8.86
CA ASP A 74 -7.44 -26.16 9.56
C ASP A 74 -7.83 -26.04 11.05
N HIS A 75 -7.32 -25.00 11.72
CA HIS A 75 -7.62 -24.66 13.10
C HIS A 75 -8.94 -23.88 13.27
N ARG A 76 -9.66 -23.58 12.18
CA ARG A 76 -10.97 -22.89 12.13
C ARG A 76 -11.96 -23.67 11.26
N PRO A 77 -12.29 -24.93 11.61
CA PRO A 77 -13.01 -25.84 10.72
C PRO A 77 -14.42 -25.37 10.32
N LYS A 78 -15.12 -24.64 11.19
CA LYS A 78 -16.43 -24.06 10.87
C LYS A 78 -16.35 -22.99 9.79
N LEU A 79 -15.35 -22.11 9.90
CA LEU A 79 -15.09 -21.05 8.93
C LEU A 79 -14.67 -21.65 7.58
N ALA A 80 -13.77 -22.65 7.61
CA ALA A 80 -13.35 -23.38 6.41
C ALA A 80 -14.53 -24.04 5.68
N ALA A 81 -15.45 -24.67 6.45
CA ALA A 81 -16.66 -25.27 5.90
C ALA A 81 -17.61 -24.23 5.27
N SER A 82 -17.85 -23.11 5.96
CA SER A 82 -18.67 -22.00 5.44
C SER A 82 -18.10 -21.42 4.14
N ALA A 83 -16.79 -21.16 4.10
CA ALA A 83 -16.11 -20.64 2.92
C ALA A 83 -16.19 -21.63 1.74
N LYS A 84 -16.02 -22.93 2.01
CA LYS A 84 -16.16 -23.98 0.99
C LYS A 84 -17.59 -24.06 0.45
N GLU A 85 -18.60 -24.00 1.31
CA GLU A 85 -20.00 -24.02 0.90
C GLU A 85 -20.34 -22.84 -0.03
N LYS A 86 -19.90 -21.64 0.31
CA LYS A 86 -20.07 -20.45 -0.54
C LYS A 86 -19.34 -20.59 -1.88
N MET A 87 -18.12 -21.13 -1.87
CA MET A 87 -17.36 -21.41 -3.09
C MET A 87 -18.04 -22.45 -3.98
N ASP A 88 -18.65 -23.49 -3.40
CA ASP A 88 -19.40 -24.51 -4.14
C ASP A 88 -20.69 -23.93 -4.74
N LYS A 89 -21.44 -23.10 -3.99
CA LYS A 89 -22.61 -22.38 -4.50
C LYS A 89 -22.26 -21.48 -5.69
N ALA A 90 -21.12 -20.80 -5.64
CA ALA A 90 -20.69 -19.89 -6.70
C ALA A 90 -20.45 -20.57 -8.06
N LYS A 91 -20.21 -21.89 -8.12
CA LYS A 91 -19.94 -22.63 -9.37
C LYS A 91 -21.13 -22.64 -10.34
N GLY A 92 -22.36 -22.53 -9.82
CA GLY A 92 -23.58 -22.53 -10.63
C GLY A 92 -24.06 -21.15 -11.06
N LEU A 93 -23.38 -20.09 -10.65
CA LEU A 93 -23.83 -18.70 -10.85
C LEU A 93 -23.16 -18.07 -12.07
N LYS A 94 -23.76 -17.00 -12.59
CA LYS A 94 -23.08 -16.14 -13.58
C LYS A 94 -21.87 -15.48 -12.92
N ALA A 95 -20.86 -15.12 -13.71
CA ALA A 95 -19.60 -14.59 -13.20
C ALA A 95 -19.76 -13.45 -12.18
N ALA A 96 -20.67 -12.50 -12.43
CA ALA A 96 -20.91 -11.39 -11.51
C ALA A 96 -21.50 -11.85 -10.17
N GLU A 97 -22.57 -12.67 -10.21
CA GLU A 97 -23.24 -13.22 -9.03
C GLU A 97 -22.30 -14.16 -8.25
N GLY A 98 -21.54 -14.98 -8.96
CA GLY A 98 -20.52 -15.85 -8.40
C GLY A 98 -19.41 -15.06 -7.71
N ALA A 99 -18.96 -13.95 -8.30
CA ALA A 99 -17.96 -13.08 -7.69
C ALA A 99 -18.48 -12.45 -6.38
N PHE A 100 -19.75 -12.06 -6.30
CA PHE A 100 -20.34 -11.60 -5.04
C PHE A 100 -20.39 -12.71 -3.98
N ALA A 101 -20.81 -13.92 -4.33
CA ALA A 101 -20.84 -15.05 -3.40
C ALA A 101 -19.43 -15.43 -2.88
N LEU A 102 -18.43 -15.38 -3.75
CA LEU A 102 -17.03 -15.60 -3.36
C LEU A 102 -16.48 -14.45 -2.51
N ARG A 103 -16.89 -13.20 -2.81
CA ARG A 103 -16.53 -12.04 -1.99
C ARG A 103 -17.09 -12.14 -0.58
N GLU A 104 -18.33 -12.58 -0.43
CA GLU A 104 -18.94 -12.82 0.89
C GLU A 104 -18.12 -13.83 1.72
N ALA A 105 -17.61 -14.90 1.08
CA ALA A 105 -16.74 -15.86 1.76
C ALA A 105 -15.41 -15.24 2.23
N LEU A 106 -14.82 -14.35 1.42
CA LEU A 106 -13.62 -13.60 1.80
C LEU A 106 -13.90 -12.64 2.97
N ASP A 107 -15.00 -11.90 2.92
CA ASP A 107 -15.39 -10.95 3.97
C ASP A 107 -15.67 -11.66 5.30
N ASP A 108 -16.32 -12.84 5.28
CA ASP A 108 -16.52 -13.67 6.46
C ASP A 108 -15.19 -14.14 7.07
N ILE A 109 -14.23 -14.56 6.25
CA ILE A 109 -12.90 -14.96 6.72
C ILE A 109 -12.21 -13.78 7.38
N GLN A 110 -12.26 -12.60 6.76
CA GLN A 110 -11.70 -11.40 7.33
C GLN A 110 -12.37 -11.01 8.65
N HIS A 111 -13.70 -11.05 8.72
CA HIS A 111 -14.46 -10.67 9.90
C HIS A 111 -14.28 -11.64 11.08
N GLU A 112 -14.26 -12.95 10.82
CA GLU A 112 -14.13 -13.96 11.87
C GLU A 112 -12.70 -14.00 12.46
N ILE A 113 -11.68 -13.75 11.64
CA ILE A 113 -10.28 -13.76 12.08
C ILE A 113 -9.87 -12.40 12.69
N ALA A 114 -10.32 -11.31 12.08
CA ALA A 114 -10.00 -9.94 12.50
C ALA A 114 -11.27 -9.07 12.50
N PRO A 115 -12.18 -9.29 13.47
CA PRO A 115 -13.42 -8.52 13.56
C PRO A 115 -13.08 -7.04 13.74
N GLY A 116 -13.57 -6.21 12.82
CA GLY A 116 -13.51 -4.76 12.98
C GLY A 116 -14.25 -4.29 14.24
N PRO A 117 -14.14 -3.01 14.60
CA PRO A 117 -14.93 -2.45 15.70
C PRO A 117 -16.42 -2.75 15.48
N LYS A 118 -17.09 -3.33 16.49
CA LYS A 118 -18.53 -3.61 16.43
C LYS A 118 -19.28 -2.30 16.14
N THR A 119 -19.92 -2.20 14.99
CA THR A 119 -20.83 -1.10 14.66
C THR A 119 -22.24 -1.67 14.50
N ASP A 120 -23.23 -0.92 14.97
CA ASP A 120 -24.60 -1.39 15.21
C ASP A 120 -25.35 -1.76 13.90
N PRO A 121 -26.07 -2.89 13.82
CA PRO A 121 -26.74 -3.38 12.61
C PRO A 121 -27.93 -2.54 12.09
N LYS A 122 -28.20 -1.35 12.65
CA LYS A 122 -29.40 -0.54 12.35
C LYS A 122 -29.12 0.77 11.62
N THR A 123 -27.88 1.05 11.28
CA THR A 123 -27.51 2.15 10.39
C THR A 123 -26.73 1.59 9.22
N ASP A 124 -27.41 0.86 8.34
CA ASP A 124 -26.87 0.54 7.02
C ASP A 124 -27.23 1.70 6.07
N PRO A 125 -26.33 2.65 5.76
CA PRO A 125 -26.24 3.05 4.38
C PRO A 125 -25.73 1.82 3.65
N LYS A 126 -26.59 1.23 2.80
CA LYS A 126 -26.23 0.34 1.67
C LYS A 126 -24.73 0.41 1.43
N VAL A 127 -23.98 -0.61 1.84
CA VAL A 127 -22.52 -0.64 1.65
C VAL A 127 -22.29 -0.77 0.15
N GLU A 128 -22.29 0.39 -0.52
CA GLU A 128 -21.59 0.54 -1.78
C GLU A 128 -20.15 0.09 -1.53
N PRO A 129 -19.53 -0.65 -2.47
CA PRO A 129 -18.16 -1.10 -2.31
C PRO A 129 -17.34 0.11 -1.90
N LYS A 130 -16.76 0.09 -0.70
CA LYS A 130 -15.95 1.19 -0.18
C LYS A 130 -14.90 1.43 -1.25
N LYS A 131 -15.06 2.50 -2.05
CA LYS A 131 -14.02 2.94 -2.97
C LYS A 131 -12.80 3.10 -2.07
N THR A 132 -11.80 2.26 -2.25
CA THR A 132 -10.52 2.43 -1.58
C THR A 132 -10.11 3.86 -1.85
N THR A 133 -9.95 4.64 -0.79
CA THR A 133 -9.59 6.04 -0.95
C THR A 133 -8.21 6.08 -1.58
N LEU A 134 -7.89 7.15 -2.31
CA LEU A 134 -6.54 7.29 -2.87
C LEU A 134 -5.49 7.19 -1.74
N TRP A 135 -5.81 7.66 -0.53
CA TRP A 135 -5.01 7.45 0.68
C TRP A 135 -4.67 5.97 0.94
N ASP A 136 -5.68 5.10 0.94
CA ASP A 136 -5.49 3.67 1.18
C ASP A 136 -4.64 3.04 0.07
N ARG A 137 -4.87 3.43 -1.20
CA ARG A 137 -4.12 2.92 -2.36
C ARG A 137 -2.66 3.42 -2.39
N LEU A 138 -2.40 4.59 -1.82
CA LEU A 138 -1.04 5.12 -1.60
C LEU A 138 -0.30 4.44 -0.42
N GLY A 139 -0.92 3.47 0.26
CA GLY A 139 -0.33 2.73 1.38
C GLY A 139 -0.58 3.38 2.75
N GLY A 140 -1.60 4.23 2.85
CA GLY A 140 -1.97 4.92 4.09
C GLY A 140 -0.84 5.78 4.65
N GLU A 141 -0.84 5.96 5.98
CA GLU A 141 0.12 6.85 6.63
C GLU A 141 1.58 6.44 6.39
N THR A 142 1.88 5.15 6.47
CA THR A 142 3.24 4.64 6.26
C THR A 142 3.71 4.84 4.82
N GLY A 143 2.86 4.52 3.84
CA GLY A 143 3.19 4.68 2.41
C GLY A 143 3.39 6.15 2.05
N VAL A 144 2.44 7.01 2.44
CA VAL A 144 2.52 8.46 2.18
C VAL A 144 3.71 9.10 2.88
N THR A 145 3.99 8.74 4.14
CA THR A 145 5.17 9.23 4.86
C THR A 145 6.47 8.87 4.13
N LYS A 146 6.57 7.64 3.62
CA LYS A 146 7.72 7.21 2.83
C LYS A 146 7.86 8.02 1.54
N ILE A 147 6.77 8.20 0.79
CA ILE A 147 6.77 8.98 -0.45
C ILE A 147 7.21 10.42 -0.20
N ILE A 148 6.69 11.07 0.84
CA ILE A 148 7.06 12.44 1.22
C ILE A 148 8.55 12.53 1.58
N ASN A 149 9.06 11.55 2.34
CA ASN A 149 10.48 11.51 2.69
C ASN A 149 11.36 11.38 1.44
N ASP A 150 11.03 10.47 0.54
CA ASP A 150 11.78 10.26 -0.70
C ASP A 150 11.72 11.49 -1.61
N LEU A 151 10.55 12.14 -1.71
CA LEU A 151 10.34 13.34 -2.54
C LEU A 151 11.18 14.51 -2.03
N LEU A 152 11.21 14.75 -0.71
CA LEU A 152 11.97 15.86 -0.15
C LEU A 152 13.48 15.68 -0.34
N VAL A 153 13.99 14.44 -0.29
CA VAL A 153 15.42 14.17 -0.55
C VAL A 153 15.80 14.64 -1.95
N VAL A 154 15.00 14.30 -2.97
CA VAL A 154 15.31 14.70 -4.35
C VAL A 154 14.99 16.17 -4.64
N ALA A 155 13.89 16.70 -4.09
CA ALA A 155 13.43 18.07 -4.36
C ALA A 155 14.33 19.15 -3.75
N ILE A 156 15.00 18.86 -2.62
CA ILE A 156 15.96 19.79 -2.01
C ILE A 156 17.22 19.94 -2.86
N GLU A 157 17.65 18.89 -3.54
CA GLU A 157 18.87 18.88 -4.35
C GLU A 157 18.66 19.41 -5.78
N ASP A 158 17.43 19.38 -6.29
CA ASP A 158 17.11 19.78 -7.66
C ASP A 158 17.03 21.31 -7.83
N LYS A 159 17.96 21.85 -8.61
CA LYS A 159 18.05 23.29 -8.91
C LYS A 159 16.89 23.83 -9.74
N LYS A 160 16.21 23.00 -10.53
CA LYS A 160 15.02 23.39 -11.31
C LYS A 160 13.80 23.50 -10.42
N VAL A 161 13.71 22.66 -9.38
CA VAL A 161 12.68 22.80 -8.34
C VAL A 161 12.96 24.00 -7.46
N ASN A 162 14.23 24.30 -7.17
CA ASN A 162 14.64 25.46 -6.38
C ASN A 162 13.91 25.54 -5.01
N LEU A 163 13.66 24.41 -4.33
CA LEU A 163 12.76 24.38 -3.16
C LEU A 163 13.11 25.42 -2.07
N LEU A 164 14.41 25.70 -1.89
CA LEU A 164 14.93 26.64 -0.90
C LEU A 164 14.98 28.11 -1.37
N ARG A 165 14.56 28.37 -2.61
CA ARG A 165 14.59 29.69 -3.25
C ARG A 165 15.98 30.33 -3.18
N ASP A 166 16.97 29.64 -3.75
CA ASP A 166 18.38 30.04 -3.75
C ASP A 166 18.96 30.25 -2.34
N GLY A 167 18.49 29.44 -1.38
CA GLY A 167 18.94 29.47 0.02
C GLY A 167 18.29 30.57 0.87
N LYS A 168 17.29 31.30 0.35
CA LYS A 168 16.49 32.26 1.14
C LYS A 168 15.75 31.57 2.29
N TYR A 169 15.29 30.33 2.06
CA TYR A 169 14.66 29.50 3.09
C TYR A 169 15.65 28.47 3.61
N LYS A 170 15.82 28.43 4.93
CA LYS A 170 16.63 27.42 5.61
C LYS A 170 15.71 26.34 6.17
N LEU A 171 15.99 25.09 5.81
CA LEU A 171 15.31 23.92 6.33
C LEU A 171 16.22 23.27 7.38
N ASP A 172 16.07 23.71 8.63
CA ASP A 172 16.65 23.00 9.77
C ASP A 172 15.83 21.75 10.12
N ALA A 173 16.24 21.00 11.14
CA ALA A 173 15.54 19.78 11.54
C ALA A 173 14.07 20.04 11.92
N LYS A 174 13.77 21.17 12.58
CA LYS A 174 12.42 21.54 13.01
C LYS A 174 11.56 21.96 11.83
N GLY A 175 12.10 22.77 10.92
CA GLY A 175 11.46 23.15 9.67
C GLY A 175 11.17 21.95 8.79
N THR A 176 12.09 20.99 8.73
CA THR A 176 11.93 19.76 7.94
C THR A 176 10.82 18.89 8.51
N ALA A 177 10.78 18.71 9.83
CA ALA A 177 9.71 17.97 10.50
C ALA A 177 8.34 18.65 10.30
N HIS A 178 8.29 19.98 10.39
CA HIS A 178 7.08 20.75 10.16
C HIS A 178 6.58 20.61 8.72
N LEU A 179 7.47 20.76 7.73
CA LEU A 179 7.13 20.61 6.31
C LEU A 179 6.58 19.22 6.01
N LYS A 180 7.25 18.17 6.50
CA LYS A 180 6.78 16.78 6.35
C LYS A 180 5.40 16.57 6.94
N LYS A 181 5.13 17.11 8.13
CA LYS A 181 3.82 17.06 8.76
C LYS A 181 2.75 17.75 7.90
N MET A 182 3.02 18.96 7.42
CA MET A 182 2.09 19.71 6.57
C MET A 182 1.78 18.99 5.25
N LEU A 183 2.80 18.38 4.62
CA LEU A 183 2.61 17.58 3.42
C LEU A 183 1.79 16.30 3.71
N LEU A 184 2.06 15.63 4.83
CA LEU A 184 1.35 14.42 5.23
C LEU A 184 -0.13 14.69 5.50
N GLU A 185 -0.43 15.74 6.27
CA GLU A 185 -1.81 16.14 6.54
C GLU A 185 -2.54 16.57 5.26
N MET A 186 -1.87 17.34 4.39
CA MET A 186 -2.45 17.76 3.11
C MET A 186 -2.80 16.56 2.23
N VAL A 187 -1.85 15.64 2.03
CA VAL A 187 -2.09 14.43 1.23
C VAL A 187 -3.21 13.61 1.87
N SER A 188 -3.25 13.50 3.20
CA SER A 188 -4.34 12.82 3.89
C SER A 188 -5.70 13.45 3.57
N GLU A 189 -5.87 14.75 3.77
CA GLU A 189 -7.16 15.40 3.56
C GLU A 189 -7.64 15.29 2.11
N VAL A 190 -6.75 15.51 1.14
CA VAL A 190 -7.15 15.54 -0.28
C VAL A 190 -7.32 14.16 -0.92
N THR A 191 -6.75 13.12 -0.31
CA THR A 191 -6.82 11.74 -0.84
C THR A 191 -7.81 10.85 -0.07
N GLY A 192 -8.52 11.40 0.91
CA GLY A 192 -9.51 10.68 1.72
C GLY A 192 -8.95 9.92 2.92
N GLY A 193 -7.83 10.38 3.46
CA GLY A 193 -7.22 9.90 4.69
C GLY A 193 -7.80 10.56 5.96
N PRO A 194 -7.38 10.11 7.15
CA PRO A 194 -7.99 10.50 8.42
C PRO A 194 -7.48 11.83 8.97
N MET A 195 -6.36 12.37 8.47
CA MET A 195 -5.79 13.61 8.99
C MET A 195 -6.38 14.82 8.27
N LYS A 196 -6.59 15.88 9.04
CA LYS A 196 -7.01 17.18 8.53
C LYS A 196 -5.82 18.11 8.44
N TYR A 197 -5.69 18.81 7.32
CA TYR A 197 -4.69 19.84 7.10
C TYR A 197 -4.92 21.02 8.04
N SER A 198 -3.95 21.27 8.91
CA SER A 198 -4.00 22.38 9.87
C SER A 198 -3.22 23.62 9.40
N GLY A 199 -2.70 23.61 8.18
CA GLY A 199 -1.83 24.65 7.65
C GLY A 199 -2.56 25.83 7.01
N LYS A 200 -1.78 26.74 6.42
CA LYS A 200 -2.31 27.88 5.64
C LYS A 200 -2.83 27.39 4.29
N ASP A 201 -3.81 28.09 3.73
CA ASP A 201 -4.23 27.84 2.34
C ASP A 201 -3.05 27.98 1.35
N MET A 202 -3.15 27.33 0.19
CA MET A 202 -2.05 27.26 -0.79
C MET A 202 -1.54 28.63 -1.24
N LYS A 203 -2.39 29.65 -1.31
CA LYS A 203 -1.96 31.00 -1.67
C LYS A 203 -1.18 31.64 -0.54
N SER A 204 -1.72 31.63 0.68
CA SER A 204 -1.06 32.23 1.85
C SER A 204 0.22 31.48 2.28
N ALA A 205 0.29 30.17 2.02
CA ALA A 205 1.47 29.36 2.32
C ALA A 205 2.66 29.69 1.42
N HIS A 206 2.40 30.04 0.15
CA HIS A 206 3.42 30.26 -0.88
C HIS A 206 3.60 31.72 -1.30
N ALA A 207 2.83 32.65 -0.72
CA ALA A 207 2.88 34.07 -1.03
C ALA A 207 4.30 34.66 -0.87
N GLY A 208 4.78 35.35 -1.91
CA GLY A 208 6.07 36.02 -1.91
C GLY A 208 7.26 35.09 -2.15
N MET A 209 7.02 33.79 -2.38
CA MET A 209 8.07 32.83 -2.78
C MET A 209 8.46 32.97 -4.26
N LYS A 210 7.65 33.69 -5.06
CA LYS A 210 7.86 33.91 -6.50
C LYS A 210 8.09 32.60 -7.27
N ILE A 211 7.29 31.58 -6.95
CA ILE A 211 7.36 30.27 -7.61
C ILE A 211 6.88 30.41 -9.05
N THR A 212 7.72 30.07 -10.01
CA THR A 212 7.32 30.14 -11.43
C THR A 212 6.54 28.89 -11.86
N PRO A 213 5.74 28.96 -12.94
CA PRO A 213 5.09 27.78 -13.50
C PRO A 213 6.08 26.64 -13.84
N GLU A 214 7.28 26.99 -14.32
CA GLU A 214 8.31 26.01 -14.69
C GLU A 214 8.90 25.29 -13.46
N GLU A 215 9.13 26.02 -12.36
CA GLU A 215 9.61 25.42 -11.11
C GLU A 215 8.54 24.50 -10.48
N PHE A 216 7.27 24.89 -10.59
CA PHE A 216 6.15 24.05 -10.19
C PHE A 216 6.06 22.77 -11.02
N ASP A 217 6.20 22.87 -12.34
CA ASP A 217 6.17 21.71 -13.24
C ASP A 217 7.37 20.79 -13.01
N ALA A 218 8.55 21.35 -12.72
CA ALA A 218 9.72 20.58 -12.33
C ALA A 218 9.46 19.79 -11.04
N PHE A 219 8.82 20.39 -10.04
CA PHE A 219 8.43 19.70 -8.81
C PHE A 219 7.42 18.58 -9.09
N GLY A 220 6.43 18.84 -9.94
CA GLY A 220 5.46 17.83 -10.37
C GLY A 220 6.12 16.63 -11.08
N ALA A 221 7.12 16.88 -11.93
CA ALA A 221 7.88 15.82 -12.58
C ALA A 221 8.64 14.94 -11.57
N LEU A 222 9.33 15.55 -10.59
CA LEU A 222 9.99 14.79 -9.52
C LEU A 222 9.01 13.99 -8.66
N MET A 223 7.81 14.52 -8.42
CA MET A 223 6.76 13.81 -7.70
C MET A 223 6.34 12.55 -8.47
N ILE A 224 6.12 12.64 -9.78
CA ILE A 224 5.80 11.48 -10.64
C ILE A 224 6.91 10.42 -10.57
N GLU A 225 8.17 10.83 -10.71
CA GLU A 225 9.32 9.91 -10.63
C GLU A 225 9.41 9.21 -9.26
N THR A 226 9.18 9.98 -8.18
CA THR A 226 9.20 9.45 -6.81
C THR A 226 8.07 8.45 -6.58
N LEU A 227 6.86 8.72 -7.08
CA LEU A 227 5.72 7.81 -6.99
C LEU A 227 5.96 6.52 -7.78
N LYS A 228 6.53 6.62 -9.00
CA LYS A 228 6.94 5.45 -9.79
C LYS A 228 8.00 4.61 -9.08
N LYS A 229 9.00 5.24 -8.47
CA LYS A 229 10.03 4.55 -7.66
C LYS A 229 9.42 3.81 -6.47
N ASN A 230 8.34 4.34 -5.90
CA ASN A 230 7.58 3.71 -4.82
C ASN A 230 6.55 2.69 -5.32
N LYS A 231 6.55 2.35 -6.62
CA LYS A 231 5.68 1.34 -7.24
C LYS A 231 4.18 1.65 -7.13
N ILE A 232 3.83 2.94 -7.08
CA ILE A 232 2.44 3.38 -7.12
C ILE A 232 1.87 3.14 -8.53
N ALA A 233 0.63 2.67 -8.62
CA ALA A 233 -0.03 2.40 -9.89
C ALA A 233 -0.22 3.70 -10.70
N GLN A 234 -0.09 3.63 -12.03
CA GLN A 234 -0.15 4.83 -12.87
C GLN A 234 -1.49 5.58 -12.72
N ALA A 235 -2.60 4.87 -12.57
CA ALA A 235 -3.92 5.49 -12.34
C ALA A 235 -3.96 6.34 -11.05
N ASP A 236 -3.30 5.89 -9.99
CA ASP A 236 -3.22 6.61 -8.71
C ASP A 236 -2.29 7.82 -8.81
N ILE A 237 -1.21 7.69 -9.59
CA ILE A 237 -0.32 8.81 -9.92
C ILE A 237 -1.11 9.88 -10.67
N ASP A 238 -1.87 9.50 -11.70
CA ASP A 238 -2.63 10.43 -12.52
C ASP A 238 -3.71 11.15 -11.68
N GLU A 239 -4.39 10.42 -10.79
CA GLU A 239 -5.37 10.98 -9.86
C GLU A 239 -4.73 11.98 -8.88
N LEU A 240 -3.62 11.61 -8.24
CA LEU A 240 -2.90 12.49 -7.32
C LEU A 240 -2.37 13.74 -8.03
N MET A 241 -1.76 13.58 -9.20
CA MET A 241 -1.20 14.69 -9.97
C MET A 241 -2.28 15.63 -10.50
N LYS A 242 -3.50 15.15 -10.75
CA LYS A 242 -4.65 16.02 -11.05
C LYS A 242 -4.99 16.92 -9.87
N ILE A 243 -5.00 16.38 -8.65
CA ILE A 243 -5.28 17.15 -7.42
C ILE A 243 -4.18 18.18 -7.19
N VAL A 244 -2.90 17.77 -7.28
CA VAL A 244 -1.75 18.66 -7.13
C VAL A 244 -1.76 19.75 -8.20
N GLY A 245 -2.00 19.40 -9.46
CA GLY A 245 -2.08 20.34 -10.57
C GLY A 245 -3.15 21.41 -10.39
N ALA A 246 -4.28 21.08 -9.74
CA ALA A 246 -5.34 22.05 -9.43
C ALA A 246 -4.88 23.17 -8.48
N THR A 247 -3.80 22.96 -7.73
CA THR A 247 -3.22 23.98 -6.82
C THR A 247 -2.30 24.97 -7.53
N LYS A 248 -1.85 24.66 -8.77
CA LYS A 248 -0.88 25.47 -9.51
C LYS A 248 -1.26 26.95 -9.58
N PRO A 249 -2.51 27.35 -9.92
CA PRO A 249 -2.88 28.76 -10.01
C PRO A 249 -2.81 29.52 -8.68
N ALA A 250 -2.90 28.82 -7.55
CA ALA A 250 -2.80 29.43 -6.22
C ALA A 250 -1.35 29.58 -5.74
N ILE A 251 -0.43 28.78 -6.29
CA ILE A 251 0.97 28.69 -5.84
C ILE A 251 1.89 29.50 -6.76
N THR A 252 1.65 29.50 -8.06
CA THR A 252 2.54 30.16 -9.03
C THR A 252 2.25 31.64 -9.13
N GLU A 253 3.32 32.44 -9.17
CA GLU A 253 3.27 33.86 -9.47
C GLU A 253 3.76 34.05 -10.92
N SER A 254 2.96 34.68 -11.77
CA SER A 254 3.41 35.10 -13.10
C SER A 254 4.61 36.04 -12.93
N LYS A 255 5.63 35.93 -13.81
CA LYS A 255 6.62 37.00 -13.91
C LYS A 255 5.87 38.29 -14.25
N GLU A 256 5.85 39.25 -13.32
CA GLU A 256 5.47 40.62 -13.66
C GLU A 256 6.35 41.06 -14.83
N ASN A 257 5.71 41.46 -15.92
CA ASN A 257 6.36 42.17 -17.03
C ASN A 257 6.89 43.51 -16.56
#